data_AF-A0A942J4P0-F1
#
_entry.id   AF-A0A942J4P0-F1
#
_cell.length_a   1.000
_cell.length_b   1.000
_cell.length_c   1.000
_cell.angle_alpha   90.00
_cell.angle_beta   90.00
_cell.angle_gamma   90.00
#
_symmetry.space_group_name_H-M   'P 1'
#
loop_
_entity.id
_entity.type
_entity.pdbx_description
1 polymer ?
#
loop_
_entity_poly.entity_id
_entity_poly.type
_entity_poly.pdbx_seq_one_letter_code
_entity_poly.pdbx_strand_id
1 'polypeptide(L)'
;MEILARPIEFEDRAGPAFWIDEAIWGHRLHDEQGPWLIFLEFMTVLLAEHREGRALKEERLNSLSYKPQLQLRLRNLVFNNPHIMTVRAEARSDEAAWAMWLERMAESAGGIERPDFAYLRDRFENFDDFAAVLSFLQGSAIEGTSNKRWSSKFVFPFGPHALYEDVNVKPSGSVSNDRRFFARSGELLYLMLSRSQHTDALRGLLVSRFLESPAPYDSMAHALQGEQQLAKQERAGAYLPCSSHPTFDRLATDWLAILNLPIPAHDAIPHLVTMTGLNLILYQLDRARELLDRPPISLVCEIVSPRKSVVRDLSADSYQHNNMLPQQAIERFVRRVTETGAWTEALASDDPTLNAIDILKQEFGWPDGDDDELSAEPRALVDALVERATVRHKQHVGKIHMSWARVIGLSSRRSSRRVRYAPTDRLLKTLVIACVSERLEFKDFLVRIHERYGFVIGDAQARQFIDSGTADQEDFSDNAHRLEERLASLGLLKRLSDSCAYVENPFQRAQAT
;
A
#
# COMPACT_ATOMS: atom_id res chain seq x y z
N MET A 1 -15.83 -0.63 18.00
CA MET A 1 -14.43 -0.84 17.57
C MET A 1 -13.54 -0.62 18.77
N GLU A 2 -12.79 -1.64 19.16
CA GLU A 2 -11.80 -1.54 20.23
C GLU A 2 -10.47 -1.03 19.65
N ILE A 3 -9.83 -0.11 20.37
CA ILE A 3 -8.46 0.34 20.09
C ILE A 3 -7.52 -0.43 21.03
N LEU A 4 -6.59 -1.16 20.45
CA LEU A 4 -5.66 -2.01 21.16
C LEU A 4 -4.59 -1.17 21.86
N ALA A 5 -4.06 -1.71 22.96
CA ALA A 5 -2.98 -1.08 23.70
C ALA A 5 -1.64 -1.20 22.98
N ARG A 6 -0.70 -0.32 23.31
CA ARG A 6 0.70 -0.43 22.87
C ARG A 6 1.25 -1.81 23.25
N PRO A 7 1.86 -2.55 22.30
CA PRO A 7 2.52 -3.81 22.61
C PRO A 7 3.79 -3.54 23.43
N ILE A 8 3.89 -4.16 24.60
CA ILE A 8 5.05 -4.05 25.52
C ILE A 8 6.08 -5.16 25.24
N GLU A 9 5.66 -6.28 24.62
CA GLU A 9 6.49 -7.48 24.39
C GLU A 9 7.54 -7.32 23.27
N PHE A 10 7.41 -6.32 22.39
CA PHE A 10 8.20 -6.21 21.15
C PHE A 10 9.02 -4.92 21.06
N GLU A 11 9.51 -4.40 22.19
CA GLU A 11 10.45 -3.27 22.19
C GLU A 11 11.81 -3.69 21.64
N ASP A 12 11.88 -3.80 20.31
CA ASP A 12 13.11 -3.81 19.57
C ASP A 12 13.89 -2.54 19.92
N ARG A 13 15.22 -2.62 20.05
CA ARG A 13 16.10 -1.43 20.18
C ARG A 13 15.98 -0.45 18.99
N ALA A 14 15.23 -0.83 17.96
CA ALA A 14 14.90 -0.06 16.76
C ALA A 14 13.39 0.33 16.68
N GLY A 15 12.66 0.28 17.79
CA GLY A 15 11.28 0.76 17.91
C GLY A 15 11.13 2.26 17.60
N PRO A 16 9.89 2.78 17.53
CA PRO A 16 9.68 4.19 17.22
C PRO A 16 10.15 5.03 18.41
N ALA A 17 10.71 6.21 18.14
CA ALA A 17 11.21 7.11 19.19
C ALA A 17 10.12 7.53 20.20
N PHE A 18 8.86 7.56 19.76
CA PHE A 18 7.66 7.72 20.57
C PHE A 18 6.46 7.15 19.81
N TRP A 19 5.42 6.72 20.53
CA TRP A 19 4.29 5.90 20.07
C TRP A 19 3.05 6.75 19.80
N ILE A 20 3.01 7.41 18.64
CA ILE A 20 1.89 8.31 18.25
C ILE A 20 1.25 7.86 16.94
N ASP A 21 1.98 7.93 15.82
CA ASP A 21 1.47 7.47 14.52
C ASP A 21 1.02 6.00 14.59
N GLU A 22 1.81 5.19 15.30
CA GLU A 22 1.60 3.77 15.51
C GLU A 22 0.31 3.48 16.28
N ALA A 23 -0.04 4.33 17.25
CA ALA A 23 -1.27 4.21 18.01
C ALA A 23 -2.51 4.55 17.18
N ILE A 24 -2.40 5.47 16.23
CA ILE A 24 -3.53 5.93 15.41
C ILE A 24 -3.75 5.00 14.21
N TRP A 25 -2.69 4.68 13.47
CA TRP A 25 -2.78 3.99 12.17
C TRP A 25 -2.09 2.63 12.13
N GLY A 26 -1.14 2.36 13.02
CA GLY A 26 -0.37 1.11 13.05
C GLY A 26 1.08 1.29 12.68
N HIS A 27 1.86 0.22 12.85
CA HIS A 27 3.31 0.32 12.93
C HIS A 27 3.99 0.58 11.58
N ARG A 28 4.79 1.66 11.53
CA ARG A 28 5.78 1.99 10.48
C ARG A 28 5.24 2.26 9.07
N LEU A 29 4.04 2.81 8.93
CA LEU A 29 3.56 3.29 7.63
C LEU A 29 4.57 4.23 6.95
N HIS A 30 4.84 4.03 5.66
CA HIS A 30 5.90 4.74 4.94
C HIS A 30 5.46 5.15 3.53
N ASP A 31 5.68 6.40 3.15
CA ASP A 31 5.19 6.96 1.89
C ASP A 31 5.90 6.40 0.65
N GLU A 32 7.18 6.03 0.77
CA GLU A 32 7.93 5.38 -0.32
C GLU A 32 7.56 3.91 -0.55
N GLN A 33 6.86 3.27 0.40
CA GLN A 33 6.24 1.97 0.16
C GLN A 33 4.92 2.20 -0.58
N GLY A 34 5.02 2.36 -1.90
CA GLY A 34 3.85 2.54 -2.76
C GLY A 34 2.93 1.30 -2.77
N PRO A 35 1.65 1.44 -3.21
CA PRO A 35 0.67 0.36 -3.19
C PRO A 35 1.12 -0.98 -3.82
N TRP A 36 1.97 -0.92 -4.85
CA TRP A 36 2.57 -2.13 -5.43
C TRP A 36 3.45 -2.88 -4.43
N LEU A 37 4.32 -2.17 -3.71
CA LEU A 37 5.21 -2.75 -2.70
C LEU A 37 4.44 -3.21 -1.45
N ILE A 38 3.34 -2.53 -1.10
CA ILE A 38 2.42 -3.00 -0.06
C ILE A 38 1.83 -4.36 -0.44
N PHE A 39 1.34 -4.49 -1.68
CA PHE A 39 0.80 -5.75 -2.18
C PHE A 39 1.86 -6.86 -2.21
N LEU A 40 3.09 -6.56 -2.65
CA LEU A 40 4.18 -7.55 -2.66
C LEU A 40 4.59 -8.00 -1.25
N GLU A 41 4.65 -7.07 -0.29
CA GLU A 41 4.90 -7.41 1.12
C GLU A 41 3.78 -8.29 1.67
N PHE A 42 2.51 -7.92 1.43
CA PHE A 42 1.36 -8.74 1.79
C PHE A 42 1.44 -10.16 1.20
N MET A 43 1.74 -10.30 -0.10
CA MET A 43 1.85 -11.61 -0.74
C MET A 43 3.01 -12.43 -0.17
N THR A 44 4.10 -11.76 0.24
CA THR A 44 5.23 -12.42 0.91
C THR A 44 4.84 -12.95 2.29
N VAL A 45 4.06 -12.18 3.06
CA VAL A 45 3.48 -12.63 4.35
C VAL A 45 2.53 -13.80 4.13
N LEU A 46 1.59 -13.65 3.18
CA LEU A 46 0.59 -14.67 2.85
C LEU A 46 1.25 -16.00 2.48
N LEU A 47 2.28 -15.96 1.64
CA LEU A 47 3.00 -17.16 1.23
C LEU A 47 3.75 -17.82 2.40
N ALA A 48 4.37 -17.03 3.29
CA ALA A 48 5.03 -17.57 4.47
C ALA A 48 4.02 -18.25 5.41
N GLU A 49 2.90 -17.59 5.71
CA GLU A 49 1.86 -18.16 6.58
C GLU A 49 1.09 -19.33 5.94
N HIS A 50 0.96 -19.34 4.61
CA HIS A 50 0.38 -20.49 3.89
C HIS A 50 1.23 -21.75 4.04
N ARG A 51 2.57 -21.65 3.97
CA ARG A 51 3.47 -22.80 4.18
C ARG A 51 3.30 -23.43 5.55
N GLU A 52 2.99 -22.61 6.54
CA GLU A 52 2.76 -23.03 7.92
C GLU A 52 1.30 -23.44 8.20
N GLY A 53 0.42 -23.44 7.19
CA GLY A 53 -0.99 -23.81 7.34
C GLY A 53 -1.87 -22.76 8.04
N ARG A 54 -1.38 -21.52 8.16
CA ARG A 54 -2.01 -20.42 8.91
C ARG A 54 -2.32 -19.17 8.06
N ALA A 55 -2.40 -19.30 6.74
CA ALA A 55 -2.75 -18.19 5.85
C ALA A 55 -4.02 -17.44 6.31
N LEU A 56 -3.92 -16.11 6.43
CA LEU A 56 -4.95 -15.20 6.93
C LEU A 56 -5.63 -15.68 8.23
N LYS A 57 -4.84 -16.22 9.16
CA LYS A 57 -5.29 -16.53 10.52
C LYS A 57 -4.50 -15.69 11.52
N GLU A 58 -5.22 -15.19 12.51
CA GLU A 58 -4.65 -14.45 13.62
C GLU A 58 -5.16 -15.08 14.92
N GLU A 59 -4.35 -15.93 15.55
CA GLU A 59 -4.73 -16.62 16.80
C GLU A 59 -4.83 -15.64 17.97
N ARG A 60 -3.92 -14.66 18.01
CA ARG A 60 -3.90 -13.54 18.96
C ARG A 60 -3.67 -12.25 18.19
N LEU A 61 -4.40 -11.19 18.54
CA LEU A 61 -4.24 -9.89 17.87
C LEU A 61 -2.78 -9.42 17.91
N ASN A 62 -2.27 -9.00 16.76
CA ASN A 62 -0.91 -8.52 16.53
C ASN A 62 0.19 -9.56 16.85
N SER A 63 -0.11 -10.86 16.73
CA SER A 63 0.88 -11.94 16.94
C SER A 63 1.56 -12.44 15.66
N LEU A 64 1.42 -11.73 14.54
CA LEU A 64 2.03 -12.13 13.26
C LEU A 64 3.56 -12.28 13.41
N SER A 65 4.06 -13.48 13.15
CA SER A 65 5.47 -13.80 13.03
C SER A 65 5.68 -14.75 11.87
N TYR A 66 6.58 -14.43 10.95
CA TYR A 66 6.76 -15.23 9.72
C TYR A 66 8.20 -15.20 9.21
N LYS A 67 8.56 -16.22 8.40
CA LYS A 67 9.89 -16.35 7.81
C LYS A 67 9.85 -16.10 6.29
N PRO A 68 10.22 -14.89 5.82
CA PRO A 68 10.14 -14.55 4.41
C PRO A 68 11.21 -15.23 3.55
N GLN A 69 10.97 -15.25 2.22
CA GLN A 69 11.99 -15.59 1.24
C GLN A 69 12.90 -14.40 0.93
N LEU A 70 14.18 -14.69 0.67
CA LEU A 70 15.20 -13.73 0.25
C LEU A 70 15.44 -13.75 -1.27
N GLN A 71 15.41 -14.91 -1.91
CA GLN A 71 15.65 -15.09 -3.36
C GLN A 71 16.88 -14.32 -3.88
N LEU A 72 18.01 -14.43 -3.18
CA LEU A 72 19.25 -13.71 -3.51
C LEU A 72 19.81 -14.14 -4.87
N ARG A 73 19.65 -15.41 -5.25
CA ARG A 73 20.05 -15.90 -6.58
C ARG A 73 19.25 -15.19 -7.67
N LEU A 74 17.92 -15.22 -7.60
CA LEU A 74 17.04 -14.56 -8.58
C LEU A 74 17.36 -13.06 -8.70
N ARG A 75 17.53 -12.35 -7.58
CA ARG A 75 17.87 -10.91 -7.63
C ARG A 75 19.22 -10.65 -8.26
N ASN A 76 20.23 -11.47 -7.97
CA ASN A 76 21.54 -11.31 -8.59
C ASN A 76 21.42 -11.50 -10.11
N LEU A 77 20.76 -12.58 -10.53
CA LEU A 77 20.60 -12.92 -11.94
C LEU A 77 19.83 -11.85 -12.73
N VAL A 78 18.75 -11.32 -12.16
CA VAL A 78 17.85 -10.38 -12.86
C VAL A 78 18.32 -8.94 -12.73
N PHE A 79 18.89 -8.51 -11.60
CA PHE A 79 19.17 -7.09 -11.34
C PHE A 79 20.64 -6.76 -11.05
N ASN A 80 21.50 -7.74 -10.81
CA ASN A 80 22.94 -7.57 -10.55
C ASN A 80 23.78 -8.45 -11.49
N ASN A 81 23.47 -8.40 -12.78
CA ASN A 81 24.11 -9.23 -13.81
C ASN A 81 24.45 -8.38 -15.04
N PRO A 82 25.49 -7.53 -14.95
CA PRO A 82 25.86 -6.64 -16.06
C PRO A 82 26.54 -7.37 -17.23
N HIS A 83 26.87 -8.66 -17.06
CA HIS A 83 27.78 -9.38 -17.94
C HIS A 83 27.12 -9.96 -19.19
N ILE A 84 25.79 -10.12 -19.22
CA ILE A 84 25.07 -10.83 -20.30
C ILE A 84 25.41 -10.27 -21.69
N MET A 85 25.37 -8.95 -21.88
CA MET A 85 25.63 -8.36 -23.19
C MET A 85 27.07 -8.56 -23.65
N THR A 86 28.04 -8.40 -22.74
CA THR A 86 29.45 -8.64 -23.04
C THR A 86 29.70 -10.11 -23.38
N VAL A 87 29.10 -11.03 -22.62
CA VAL A 87 29.23 -12.46 -22.88
C VAL A 87 28.70 -12.83 -24.26
N ARG A 88 27.51 -12.35 -24.64
CA ARG A 88 26.91 -12.60 -25.96
C ARG A 88 27.74 -12.02 -27.11
N ALA A 89 28.48 -10.93 -26.87
CA ALA A 89 29.32 -10.31 -27.89
C ALA A 89 30.69 -11.01 -28.06
N GLU A 90 31.26 -11.55 -26.97
CA GLU A 90 32.62 -12.10 -26.95
C GLU A 90 32.67 -13.63 -27.12
N ALA A 91 31.63 -14.34 -26.67
CA ALA A 91 31.60 -15.80 -26.74
C ALA A 91 31.50 -16.30 -28.19
N ARG A 92 32.29 -17.33 -28.50
CA ARG A 92 32.34 -17.94 -29.84
C ARG A 92 31.50 -19.22 -29.96
N SER A 93 30.99 -19.73 -28.85
CA SER A 93 30.10 -20.89 -28.76
C SER A 93 29.24 -20.81 -27.49
N ASP A 94 28.21 -21.65 -27.40
CA ASP A 94 27.32 -21.73 -26.24
C ASP A 94 28.09 -22.11 -24.95
N GLU A 95 28.94 -23.13 -25.01
CA GLU A 95 29.77 -23.57 -23.89
C GLU A 95 30.74 -22.48 -23.42
N ALA A 96 31.30 -21.72 -24.36
CA ALA A 96 32.17 -20.60 -24.03
C ALA A 96 31.39 -19.45 -23.35
N ALA A 97 30.14 -19.21 -23.77
CA ALA A 97 29.27 -18.22 -23.15
C ALA A 97 28.96 -18.60 -21.70
N TRP A 98 28.58 -19.86 -21.46
CA TRP A 98 28.32 -20.39 -20.13
C TRP A 98 29.55 -20.32 -19.22
N ALA A 99 30.71 -20.80 -19.68
CA ALA A 99 31.93 -20.80 -18.89
C ALA A 99 32.34 -19.37 -18.49
N MET A 100 32.36 -18.44 -19.46
CA MET A 100 32.72 -17.04 -19.21
C MET A 100 31.71 -16.34 -18.29
N TRP A 101 30.42 -16.60 -18.45
CA TRP A 101 29.40 -15.99 -17.59
C TRP A 101 29.44 -16.52 -16.15
N LEU A 102 29.63 -17.84 -15.97
CA LEU A 102 29.73 -18.46 -14.64
C LEU A 102 30.91 -17.91 -13.84
N GLU A 103 32.06 -17.74 -14.48
CA GLU A 103 33.25 -17.12 -13.87
C GLU A 103 32.95 -15.69 -13.39
N ARG A 104 32.42 -14.84 -14.29
CA ARG A 104 32.10 -13.44 -13.95
C ARG A 104 31.02 -13.30 -12.88
N MET A 105 30.03 -14.18 -12.86
CA MET A 105 28.98 -14.15 -11.84
C MET A 105 29.46 -14.64 -10.48
N ALA A 106 30.37 -15.61 -10.43
CA ALA A 106 30.97 -16.05 -9.18
C ALA A 106 31.70 -14.91 -8.45
N GLU A 107 32.32 -14.00 -9.22
CA GLU A 107 33.05 -12.84 -8.67
C GLU A 107 32.16 -11.66 -8.27
N SER A 108 31.02 -11.46 -8.94
CA SER A 108 30.20 -10.25 -8.81
C SER A 108 28.89 -10.42 -8.05
N ALA A 109 28.47 -11.65 -7.78
CA ALA A 109 27.25 -11.92 -7.03
C ALA A 109 27.34 -11.41 -5.58
N GLY A 110 26.37 -10.59 -5.17
CA GLY A 110 26.29 -10.01 -3.84
C GLY A 110 25.44 -10.84 -2.88
N GLY A 111 25.86 -10.91 -1.62
CA GLY A 111 25.03 -11.46 -0.53
C GLY A 111 24.96 -12.99 -0.47
N ILE A 112 25.71 -13.70 -1.29
CA ILE A 112 25.78 -15.17 -1.30
C ILE A 112 27.20 -15.57 -0.88
N GLU A 113 27.32 -16.37 0.19
CA GLU A 113 28.63 -16.72 0.77
C GLU A 113 29.49 -17.57 -0.20
N ARG A 114 28.86 -18.50 -0.91
CA ARG A 114 29.48 -19.31 -1.98
C ARG A 114 28.57 -19.25 -3.21
N PRO A 115 28.73 -18.24 -4.08
CA PRO A 115 27.91 -18.12 -5.27
C PRO A 115 28.15 -19.33 -6.19
N ASP A 116 27.09 -20.11 -6.41
CA ASP A 116 27.07 -21.21 -7.37
C ASP A 116 25.82 -21.09 -8.23
N PHE A 117 26.04 -21.02 -9.54
CA PHE A 117 25.05 -20.88 -10.59
C PHE A 117 25.16 -21.98 -11.65
N ALA A 118 25.99 -23.01 -11.44
CA ALA A 118 26.24 -24.06 -12.44
C ALA A 118 24.96 -24.81 -12.84
N TYR A 119 24.02 -24.95 -11.90
CA TYR A 119 22.71 -25.58 -12.13
C TYR A 119 21.89 -24.93 -13.26
N LEU A 120 22.18 -23.68 -13.65
CA LEU A 120 21.47 -23.00 -14.74
C LEU A 120 21.81 -23.62 -16.10
N ARG A 121 23.03 -24.16 -16.28
CA ARG A 121 23.43 -24.79 -17.53
C ARG A 121 22.51 -25.94 -17.92
N ASP A 122 22.05 -26.70 -16.93
CA ASP A 122 21.19 -27.87 -17.12
C ASP A 122 19.70 -27.51 -17.23
N ARG A 123 19.33 -26.25 -16.97
CA ARG A 123 17.94 -25.77 -16.98
C ARG A 123 17.55 -25.01 -18.24
N PHE A 124 18.54 -24.57 -19.01
CA PHE A 124 18.35 -23.83 -20.25
C PHE A 124 19.05 -24.55 -21.38
N GLU A 125 18.38 -24.66 -22.52
CA GLU A 125 18.91 -25.34 -23.71
C GLU A 125 20.22 -24.68 -24.17
N ASN A 126 20.22 -23.35 -24.26
CA ASN A 126 21.37 -22.54 -24.59
C ASN A 126 21.40 -21.23 -23.76
N PHE A 127 22.52 -20.51 -23.85
CA PHE A 127 22.76 -19.26 -23.14
C PHE A 127 21.82 -18.13 -23.59
N ASP A 128 21.39 -18.15 -24.85
CA ASP A 128 20.49 -17.13 -25.39
C ASP A 128 19.08 -17.23 -24.80
N ASP A 129 18.57 -18.44 -24.56
CA ASP A 129 17.30 -18.67 -23.88
C ASP A 129 17.36 -18.20 -22.42
N PHE A 130 18.47 -18.48 -21.74
CA PHE A 130 18.73 -17.94 -20.40
C PHE A 130 18.70 -16.41 -20.40
N ALA A 131 19.43 -15.77 -21.33
CA ALA A 131 19.46 -14.32 -21.47
C ALA A 131 18.07 -13.73 -21.82
N ALA A 132 17.28 -14.43 -22.63
CA ALA A 132 15.92 -14.01 -22.99
C ALA A 132 14.99 -14.04 -21.77
N VAL A 133 15.08 -15.07 -20.93
CA VAL A 133 14.29 -15.15 -19.68
C VAL A 133 14.67 -14.04 -18.70
N LEU A 134 15.95 -13.73 -18.55
CA LEU A 134 16.38 -12.58 -17.74
C LEU A 134 15.78 -11.27 -18.27
N SER A 135 15.85 -11.06 -19.58
CA SER A 135 15.32 -9.84 -20.23
C SER A 135 13.80 -9.72 -20.04
N PHE A 136 13.07 -10.83 -20.16
CA PHE A 136 11.63 -10.87 -19.90
C PHE A 136 11.29 -10.48 -18.45
N LEU A 137 11.95 -11.09 -17.47
CA LEU A 137 11.70 -10.78 -16.06
C LEU A 137 12.09 -9.33 -15.71
N GLN A 138 13.19 -8.82 -16.24
CA GLN A 138 13.58 -7.42 -16.13
C GLN A 138 12.52 -6.47 -16.71
N GLY A 139 12.00 -6.78 -17.91
CA GLY A 139 10.96 -6.00 -18.58
C GLY A 139 9.63 -5.99 -17.85
N SER A 140 9.33 -7.06 -17.11
CA SER A 140 8.12 -7.18 -16.28
C SER A 140 8.26 -6.59 -14.87
N ALA A 141 9.46 -6.19 -14.45
CA ALA A 141 9.76 -5.83 -13.07
C ALA A 141 8.89 -4.66 -12.56
N ILE A 142 8.44 -4.78 -11.30
CA ILE A 142 7.70 -3.74 -10.62
C ILE A 142 8.63 -2.56 -10.37
N GLU A 143 8.25 -1.40 -10.93
CA GLU A 143 9.07 -0.19 -10.90
C GLU A 143 10.49 -0.42 -11.47
N GLY A 144 10.61 -1.24 -12.52
CA GLY A 144 11.90 -1.67 -13.09
C GLY A 144 12.84 -0.53 -13.52
N THR A 145 12.27 0.59 -13.98
CA THR A 145 13.00 1.81 -14.38
C THR A 145 13.44 2.69 -13.21
N SER A 146 13.11 2.33 -11.97
CA SER A 146 13.54 3.08 -10.80
C SER A 146 15.06 2.96 -10.57
N ASN A 147 15.64 4.00 -9.97
CA ASN A 147 17.04 4.03 -9.52
C ASN A 147 17.25 3.28 -8.20
N LYS A 148 16.34 2.37 -7.84
CA LYS A 148 16.49 1.52 -6.66
C LYS A 148 17.71 0.60 -6.84
N ARG A 149 18.42 0.33 -5.75
CA ARG A 149 19.50 -0.66 -5.75
C ARG A 149 18.96 -2.03 -6.17
N TRP A 150 19.81 -2.85 -6.79
CA TRP A 150 19.43 -4.15 -7.34
C TRP A 150 18.74 -5.07 -6.31
N SER A 151 19.14 -5.00 -5.04
CA SER A 151 18.57 -5.81 -3.95
C SER A 151 17.18 -5.35 -3.50
N SER A 152 16.73 -4.17 -3.91
CA SER A 152 15.39 -3.61 -3.68
C SER A 152 14.55 -3.50 -4.96
N LYS A 153 14.86 -4.32 -5.96
CA LYS A 153 14.06 -4.49 -7.18
C LYS A 153 13.29 -5.81 -7.14
N PHE A 154 12.09 -5.79 -7.69
CA PHE A 154 11.13 -6.90 -7.61
C PHE A 154 10.68 -7.28 -9.02
N VAL A 155 10.76 -8.56 -9.36
CA VAL A 155 10.11 -9.09 -10.56
C VAL A 155 8.59 -9.04 -10.38
N PHE A 156 7.84 -9.14 -11.48
CA PHE A 156 6.39 -9.25 -11.39
C PHE A 156 5.99 -10.52 -10.60
N PRO A 157 5.00 -10.48 -9.70
CA PRO A 157 4.62 -11.60 -8.85
C PRO A 157 3.77 -12.63 -9.61
N PHE A 158 4.39 -13.34 -10.56
CA PHE A 158 3.72 -14.39 -11.34
C PHE A 158 3.35 -15.64 -10.53
N GLY A 159 3.96 -15.82 -9.35
CA GLY A 159 3.69 -16.92 -8.43
C GLY A 159 4.66 -16.92 -7.23
N PRO A 160 4.68 -18.01 -6.43
CA PRO A 160 5.45 -18.11 -5.18
C PRO A 160 6.95 -17.86 -5.29
N HIS A 161 7.56 -18.16 -6.44
CA HIS A 161 9.02 -18.04 -6.61
C HIS A 161 9.45 -16.59 -6.83
N ALA A 162 8.53 -15.73 -7.26
CA ALA A 162 8.70 -14.29 -7.43
C ALA A 162 8.42 -13.47 -6.15
N LEU A 163 8.02 -14.11 -5.03
CA LEU A 163 7.63 -13.42 -3.78
C LEU A 163 8.74 -13.45 -2.74
N TYR A 164 9.31 -12.28 -2.41
CA TYR A 164 10.46 -12.14 -1.53
C TYR A 164 10.55 -10.77 -0.84
N GLU A 165 11.19 -10.69 0.33
CA GLU A 165 11.23 -9.47 1.16
C GLU A 165 12.15 -8.36 0.59
N ASP A 166 12.10 -7.13 1.07
CA ASP A 166 13.16 -6.15 0.77
C ASP A 166 14.41 -6.43 1.63
N VAL A 167 15.59 -6.37 1.00
CA VAL A 167 16.87 -6.60 1.69
C VAL A 167 17.92 -5.58 1.30
N ASN A 168 18.79 -5.27 2.24
CA ASN A 168 20.03 -4.55 2.02
C ASN A 168 21.20 -5.55 2.01
N VAL A 169 21.98 -5.51 0.94
CA VAL A 169 23.20 -6.31 0.77
C VAL A 169 24.38 -5.37 0.88
N LYS A 170 25.13 -5.46 1.98
CA LYS A 170 26.30 -4.61 2.22
C LYS A 170 27.48 -5.07 1.36
N PRO A 171 28.47 -4.20 1.09
CA PRO A 171 29.71 -4.59 0.39
C PRO A 171 30.46 -5.76 1.04
N SER A 172 30.32 -5.95 2.35
CA SER A 172 30.88 -7.10 3.08
C SER A 172 30.19 -8.44 2.77
N GLY A 173 29.15 -8.47 1.95
CA GLY A 173 28.31 -9.64 1.68
C GLY A 173 27.23 -9.89 2.74
N SER A 174 27.20 -9.14 3.84
CA SER A 174 26.14 -9.29 4.84
C SER A 174 24.78 -8.83 4.31
N VAL A 175 23.75 -9.64 4.58
CA VAL A 175 22.36 -9.39 4.19
C VAL A 175 21.54 -9.05 5.42
N SER A 176 20.80 -7.96 5.33
CA SER A 176 19.89 -7.50 6.39
C SER A 176 18.56 -7.09 5.79
N ASN A 177 17.47 -7.25 6.54
CA ASN A 177 16.16 -6.74 6.14
C ASN A 177 16.22 -5.22 5.97
N ASP A 178 15.60 -4.69 4.90
CA ASP A 178 15.43 -3.25 4.72
C ASP A 178 13.94 -2.89 4.86
N ARG A 179 13.66 -1.95 5.76
CA ARG A 179 12.30 -1.48 6.08
C ARG A 179 11.97 -0.16 5.38
N ARG A 180 12.63 0.15 4.27
CA ARG A 180 12.31 1.30 3.43
C ARG A 180 11.18 1.02 2.44
N PHE A 181 11.27 -0.10 1.71
CA PHE A 181 10.27 -0.47 0.70
C PHE A 181 9.31 -1.56 1.16
N PHE A 182 9.69 -2.38 2.15
CA PHE A 182 8.81 -3.30 2.89
C PHE A 182 8.74 -2.82 4.34
N ALA A 183 7.99 -1.74 4.53
CA ALA A 183 7.92 -0.98 5.77
C ALA A 183 6.75 -1.41 6.67
N ARG A 184 6.31 -2.67 6.61
CA ARG A 184 5.18 -3.24 7.39
C ARG A 184 3.79 -2.81 6.96
N SER A 185 3.64 -1.97 5.93
CA SER A 185 2.30 -1.63 5.43
C SER A 185 1.58 -2.83 4.81
N GLY A 186 2.31 -3.78 4.22
CA GLY A 186 1.79 -5.06 3.74
C GLY A 186 1.49 -6.05 4.87
N GLU A 187 2.23 -5.99 5.99
CA GLU A 187 1.88 -6.71 7.23
C GLU A 187 0.57 -6.16 7.80
N LEU A 188 0.40 -4.82 7.82
CA LEU A 188 -0.86 -4.17 8.21
C LEU A 188 -2.02 -4.60 7.32
N LEU A 189 -1.83 -4.58 6.00
CA LEU A 189 -2.81 -5.09 5.04
C LEU A 189 -3.19 -6.55 5.33
N TYR A 190 -2.21 -7.39 5.67
CA TYR A 190 -2.45 -8.78 6.04
C TYR A 190 -3.33 -8.90 7.29
N LEU A 191 -3.03 -8.13 8.33
CA LEU A 191 -3.84 -8.09 9.56
C LEU A 191 -5.26 -7.57 9.28
N MET A 192 -5.41 -6.51 8.49
CA MET A 192 -6.72 -5.97 8.11
C MET A 192 -7.58 -7.05 7.42
N LEU A 193 -7.00 -7.77 6.46
CA LEU A 193 -7.70 -8.84 5.74
C LEU A 193 -7.90 -10.11 6.55
N SER A 194 -7.10 -10.35 7.60
CA SER A 194 -7.30 -11.46 8.54
C SER A 194 -8.42 -11.20 9.55
N ARG A 195 -8.74 -9.92 9.80
CA ARG A 195 -9.80 -9.48 10.72
C ARG A 195 -11.13 -9.17 10.02
N SER A 196 -11.21 -9.37 8.69
CA SER A 196 -12.44 -9.10 7.95
C SER A 196 -13.46 -10.23 8.12
N GLN A 197 -14.75 -9.89 8.06
CA GLN A 197 -15.81 -10.90 7.99
C GLN A 197 -15.73 -11.78 6.72
N HIS A 198 -14.96 -11.35 5.72
CA HIS A 198 -14.79 -12.02 4.43
C HIS A 198 -13.48 -12.83 4.31
N THR A 199 -12.73 -12.97 5.41
CA THR A 199 -11.41 -13.62 5.43
C THR A 199 -11.40 -15.01 4.82
N ASP A 200 -12.38 -15.86 5.13
CA ASP A 200 -12.38 -17.25 4.65
C ASP A 200 -12.53 -17.34 3.13
N ALA A 201 -13.44 -16.57 2.55
CA ALA A 201 -13.64 -16.50 1.10
C ALA A 201 -12.40 -15.92 0.39
N LEU A 202 -11.81 -14.86 0.96
CA LEU A 202 -10.58 -14.26 0.46
C LEU A 202 -9.41 -15.25 0.48
N ARG A 203 -9.23 -15.95 1.61
CA ARG A 203 -8.16 -16.94 1.77
C ARG A 203 -8.25 -18.01 0.69
N GLY A 204 -9.45 -18.55 0.45
CA GLY A 204 -9.68 -19.55 -0.59
C GLY A 204 -9.25 -19.04 -1.98
N LEU A 205 -9.66 -17.83 -2.36
CA LEU A 205 -9.32 -17.27 -3.67
C LEU A 205 -7.84 -16.86 -3.79
N LEU A 206 -7.27 -16.24 -2.77
CA LEU A 206 -5.87 -15.81 -2.81
C LEU A 206 -4.91 -16.99 -2.90
N VAL A 207 -5.16 -18.04 -2.10
CA VAL A 207 -4.33 -19.26 -2.10
C VAL A 207 -4.48 -19.99 -3.43
N SER A 208 -5.71 -20.33 -3.84
CA SER A 208 -5.93 -21.10 -5.06
C SER A 208 -5.44 -20.38 -6.32
N ARG A 209 -5.65 -19.06 -6.43
CA ARG A 209 -5.34 -18.29 -7.64
C ARG A 209 -3.90 -17.81 -7.76
N PHE A 210 -3.20 -17.56 -6.64
CA PHE A 210 -1.83 -17.02 -6.69
C PHE A 210 -0.76 -17.98 -6.20
N LEU A 211 -1.09 -18.89 -5.28
CA LEU A 211 -0.09 -19.75 -4.66
C LEU A 211 -0.11 -21.18 -5.20
N GLU A 212 -1.30 -21.76 -5.36
CA GLU A 212 -1.47 -23.16 -5.80
C GLU A 212 -1.58 -23.32 -7.32
N SER A 213 -2.03 -22.27 -8.02
CA SER A 213 -2.12 -22.23 -9.49
C SER A 213 -1.24 -21.13 -10.08
N PRO A 214 0.10 -21.20 -9.90
CA PRO A 214 0.99 -20.14 -10.39
C PRO A 214 0.91 -20.01 -11.92
N ALA A 215 1.12 -18.80 -12.43
CA ALA A 215 1.18 -18.58 -13.86
C ALA A 215 2.37 -19.35 -14.47
N PRO A 216 2.32 -19.73 -15.77
CA PRO A 216 3.44 -20.40 -16.42
C PRO A 216 4.78 -19.68 -16.24
N TYR A 217 4.76 -18.35 -16.16
CA TYR A 217 5.93 -17.49 -15.96
C TYR A 217 6.61 -17.66 -14.59
N ASP A 218 5.92 -18.15 -13.56
CA ASP A 218 6.55 -18.45 -12.27
C ASP A 218 7.59 -19.56 -12.39
N SER A 219 7.41 -20.50 -13.33
CA SER A 219 8.40 -21.54 -13.63
C SER A 219 9.73 -20.94 -14.10
N MET A 220 9.72 -19.78 -14.76
CA MET A 220 10.94 -19.06 -15.16
C MET A 220 11.67 -18.51 -13.92
N ALA A 221 10.93 -17.90 -12.99
CA ALA A 221 11.51 -17.44 -11.73
C ALA A 221 12.06 -18.62 -10.90
N HIS A 222 11.34 -19.75 -10.88
CA HIS A 222 11.79 -20.99 -10.25
C HIS A 222 13.07 -21.53 -10.87
N ALA A 223 13.12 -21.62 -12.21
CA ALA A 223 14.29 -22.09 -12.96
C ALA A 223 15.53 -21.24 -12.68
N LEU A 224 15.37 -19.92 -12.53
CA LEU A 224 16.47 -19.03 -12.17
C LEU A 224 16.86 -19.09 -10.70
N GLN A 225 15.90 -19.22 -9.79
CA GLN A 225 16.17 -19.19 -8.36
C GLN A 225 16.78 -20.52 -7.85
N GLY A 226 16.25 -21.65 -8.32
CA GLY A 226 16.51 -22.96 -7.73
C GLY A 226 15.94 -23.08 -6.32
N GLU A 227 16.70 -23.73 -5.43
CA GLU A 227 16.25 -23.95 -4.07
C GLU A 227 15.89 -22.64 -3.36
N GLN A 228 14.81 -22.71 -2.59
CA GLN A 228 14.28 -21.59 -1.85
C GLN A 228 15.27 -21.07 -0.80
N GLN A 229 15.43 -19.76 -0.73
CA GLN A 229 16.28 -19.10 0.27
C GLN A 229 15.40 -18.37 1.27
N LEU A 230 15.38 -18.83 2.52
CA LEU A 230 14.62 -18.20 3.61
C LEU A 230 15.51 -17.29 4.46
N ALA A 231 14.90 -16.29 5.09
CA ALA A 231 15.55 -15.47 6.10
C ALA A 231 16.03 -16.30 7.29
N LYS A 232 17.15 -15.91 7.93
CA LYS A 232 17.65 -16.62 9.12
C LYS A 232 16.72 -16.46 10.32
N GLN A 233 16.16 -15.27 10.50
CA GLN A 233 15.26 -14.90 11.60
C GLN A 233 13.85 -14.65 11.07
N GLU A 234 12.85 -14.82 11.93
CA GLU A 234 11.47 -14.42 11.66
C GLU A 234 11.33 -12.89 11.64
N ARG A 235 10.20 -12.42 11.11
CA ARG A 235 9.75 -11.02 11.13
C ARG A 235 8.51 -10.98 12.01
N ALA A 236 8.56 -10.17 13.06
CA ALA A 236 7.48 -10.02 14.04
C ALA A 236 7.24 -8.55 14.41
N GLY A 237 6.22 -8.32 15.26
CA GLY A 237 5.88 -7.02 15.81
C GLY A 237 4.99 -6.16 14.92
N ALA A 238 4.35 -6.74 13.91
CA ALA A 238 3.31 -6.05 13.15
C ALA A 238 2.19 -5.61 14.11
N TYR A 239 1.73 -4.37 13.99
CA TYR A 239 0.72 -3.85 14.92
C TYR A 239 -0.31 -3.01 14.19
N LEU A 240 -1.55 -3.50 14.17
CA LEU A 240 -2.74 -2.82 13.69
C LEU A 240 -3.61 -2.42 14.90
N PRO A 241 -3.85 -1.12 15.14
CA PRO A 241 -4.45 -0.64 16.38
C PRO A 241 -5.93 -0.99 16.55
N CYS A 242 -6.65 -1.33 15.48
CA CYS A 242 -8.08 -1.62 15.56
C CYS A 242 -8.33 -3.12 15.47
N SER A 243 -9.07 -3.70 16.41
CA SER A 243 -9.49 -5.12 16.31
C SER A 243 -10.48 -5.35 15.16
N SER A 244 -11.21 -4.30 14.76
CA SER A 244 -12.17 -4.30 13.64
C SER A 244 -12.29 -2.88 13.08
N HIS A 245 -12.50 -2.70 11.78
CA HIS A 245 -12.82 -1.39 11.20
C HIS A 245 -13.58 -1.59 9.87
N PRO A 246 -14.60 -0.76 9.52
CA PRO A 246 -15.37 -0.93 8.29
C PRO A 246 -14.53 -1.02 7.00
N THR A 247 -13.42 -0.29 6.95
CA THR A 247 -12.44 -0.36 5.87
C THR A 247 -11.89 -1.78 5.62
N PHE A 248 -11.77 -2.63 6.64
CA PHE A 248 -11.25 -3.99 6.47
C PHE A 248 -12.19 -4.80 5.59
N ASP A 249 -13.50 -4.72 5.87
CA ASP A 249 -14.53 -5.41 5.09
C ASP A 249 -14.78 -4.77 3.72
N ARG A 250 -14.69 -3.44 3.62
CA ARG A 250 -14.77 -2.75 2.32
C ARG A 250 -13.65 -3.21 1.39
N LEU A 251 -12.41 -3.21 1.89
CA LEU A 251 -11.24 -3.66 1.16
C LEU A 251 -11.36 -5.13 0.76
N ALA A 252 -11.80 -5.98 1.68
CA ALA A 252 -12.02 -7.39 1.41
C ALA A 252 -13.09 -7.61 0.34
N THR A 253 -14.19 -6.87 0.39
CA THR A 253 -15.26 -6.91 -0.62
C THR A 253 -14.74 -6.47 -2.00
N ASP A 254 -13.92 -5.42 -2.05
CA ASP A 254 -13.32 -4.95 -3.31
C ASP A 254 -12.39 -6.02 -3.91
N TRP A 255 -11.58 -6.65 -3.07
CA TRP A 255 -10.71 -7.74 -3.50
C TRP A 255 -11.51 -8.94 -3.97
N LEU A 256 -12.56 -9.36 -3.26
CA LEU A 256 -13.46 -10.42 -3.71
C LEU A 256 -14.12 -10.10 -5.05
N ALA A 257 -14.61 -8.87 -5.25
CA ALA A 257 -15.21 -8.47 -6.51
C ALA A 257 -14.22 -8.62 -7.68
N ILE A 258 -12.95 -8.27 -7.47
CA ILE A 258 -11.89 -8.41 -8.48
C ILE A 258 -11.47 -9.87 -8.67
N LEU A 259 -11.27 -10.61 -7.58
CA LEU A 259 -10.80 -12.01 -7.59
C LEU A 259 -11.83 -12.99 -8.11
N ASN A 260 -13.11 -12.64 -8.15
CA ASN A 260 -14.15 -13.47 -8.75
C ASN A 260 -14.29 -13.26 -10.27
N LEU A 261 -13.53 -12.35 -10.87
CA LEU A 261 -13.59 -12.11 -12.30
C LEU A 261 -12.92 -13.25 -13.08
N PRO A 262 -13.46 -13.59 -14.27
CA PRO A 262 -12.92 -14.62 -15.15
C PRO A 262 -11.72 -14.11 -15.96
N ILE A 263 -10.77 -13.46 -15.30
CA ILE A 263 -9.50 -12.98 -15.88
C ILE A 263 -8.34 -13.71 -15.22
N PRO A 264 -7.16 -13.86 -15.86
CA PRO A 264 -5.97 -14.39 -15.20
C PRO A 264 -5.63 -13.68 -13.87
N ALA A 265 -5.05 -14.41 -12.91
CA ALA A 265 -4.72 -13.85 -11.60
C ALA A 265 -3.77 -12.64 -11.69
N HIS A 266 -2.80 -12.68 -12.61
CA HIS A 266 -1.87 -11.57 -12.83
C HIS A 266 -2.55 -10.31 -13.39
N ASP A 267 -3.62 -10.45 -14.17
CA ASP A 267 -4.40 -9.31 -14.69
C ASP A 267 -5.27 -8.65 -13.61
N ALA A 268 -5.61 -9.40 -12.55
CA ALA A 268 -6.30 -8.85 -11.39
C ALA A 268 -5.39 -7.96 -10.51
N ILE A 269 -4.07 -8.22 -10.48
CA ILE A 269 -3.13 -7.57 -9.55
C ILE A 269 -3.14 -6.04 -9.67
N PRO A 270 -3.07 -5.41 -10.87
CA PRO A 270 -3.10 -3.95 -10.96
C PRO A 270 -4.36 -3.32 -10.35
N HIS A 271 -5.48 -4.03 -10.36
CA HIS A 271 -6.74 -3.61 -9.76
C HIS A 271 -6.73 -3.80 -8.24
N LEU A 272 -6.22 -4.94 -7.74
CA LEU A 272 -6.02 -5.18 -6.30
C LEU A 272 -5.10 -4.12 -5.70
N VAL A 273 -3.99 -3.80 -6.38
CA VAL A 273 -3.03 -2.76 -5.97
C VAL A 273 -3.70 -1.38 -5.90
N THR A 274 -4.49 -1.01 -6.92
CA THR A 274 -5.21 0.26 -6.94
C THR A 274 -6.24 0.34 -5.80
N MET A 275 -7.03 -0.71 -5.57
CA MET A 275 -8.01 -0.75 -4.48
C MET A 275 -7.37 -0.81 -3.10
N THR A 276 -6.21 -1.44 -2.97
CA THR A 276 -5.39 -1.41 -1.75
C THR A 276 -5.00 0.02 -1.41
N GLY A 277 -4.40 0.74 -2.36
CA GLY A 277 -3.99 2.11 -2.13
C GLY A 277 -5.17 3.03 -1.79
N LEU A 278 -6.31 2.89 -2.48
CA LEU A 278 -7.51 3.67 -2.16
C LEU A 278 -8.01 3.40 -0.73
N ASN A 279 -8.16 2.13 -0.37
CA ASN A 279 -8.67 1.76 0.95
C ASN A 279 -7.72 2.13 2.08
N LEU A 280 -6.40 2.05 1.88
CA LEU A 280 -5.44 2.46 2.91
C LEU A 280 -5.39 3.99 3.08
N ILE A 281 -5.57 4.76 1.99
CA ILE A 281 -5.78 6.21 2.09
C ILE A 281 -7.04 6.50 2.91
N LEU A 282 -8.16 5.83 2.58
CA LEU A 282 -9.41 6.01 3.30
C LEU A 282 -9.28 5.58 4.76
N TYR A 283 -8.59 4.49 5.07
CA TYR A 283 -8.28 4.11 6.46
C TYR A 283 -7.52 5.21 7.20
N GLN A 284 -6.48 5.79 6.58
CA GLN A 284 -5.74 6.88 7.20
C GLN A 284 -6.64 8.08 7.53
N LEU A 285 -7.47 8.49 6.55
CA LEU A 285 -8.38 9.60 6.71
C LEU A 285 -9.53 9.30 7.69
N ASP A 286 -10.11 8.10 7.63
CA ASP A 286 -11.17 7.62 8.52
C ASP A 286 -10.71 7.63 9.98
N ARG A 287 -9.54 7.04 10.27
CA ARG A 287 -8.97 7.08 11.62
C ARG A 287 -8.69 8.50 12.11
N ALA A 288 -8.27 9.40 11.20
CA ALA A 288 -8.03 10.80 11.54
C ALA A 288 -9.35 11.53 11.86
N ARG A 289 -10.39 11.40 11.01
CA ARG A 289 -11.69 12.04 11.26
C ARG A 289 -12.38 11.51 12.51
N GLU A 290 -12.22 10.21 12.83
CA GLU A 290 -12.81 9.60 14.02
C GLU A 290 -12.19 10.16 15.30
N LEU A 291 -10.88 10.37 15.31
CA LEU A 291 -10.22 11.00 16.45
C LEU A 291 -10.56 12.49 16.61
N LEU A 292 -10.90 13.15 15.50
CA LEU A 292 -11.25 14.57 15.46
C LEU A 292 -12.76 14.83 15.58
N ASP A 293 -13.58 13.79 15.77
CA ASP A 293 -15.05 13.84 15.77
C ASP A 293 -15.63 14.57 14.54
N ARG A 294 -15.10 14.24 13.35
CA ARG A 294 -15.48 14.84 12.06
C ARG A 294 -16.41 13.93 11.24
N PRO A 295 -17.24 14.51 10.36
CA PRO A 295 -18.10 13.74 9.46
C PRO A 295 -17.31 12.82 8.51
N PRO A 296 -17.98 11.85 7.86
CA PRO A 296 -17.36 10.95 6.88
C PRO A 296 -16.57 11.69 5.79
N ILE A 297 -15.52 11.03 5.30
CA ILE A 297 -14.63 11.61 4.28
C ILE A 297 -15.38 11.84 2.98
N SER A 298 -15.21 13.04 2.42
CA SER A 298 -15.72 13.43 1.11
C SER A 298 -14.56 13.76 0.18
N LEU A 299 -14.57 13.15 -1.01
CA LEU A 299 -13.60 13.31 -2.09
C LEU A 299 -14.30 14.00 -3.27
N VAL A 300 -14.31 15.33 -3.28
CA VAL A 300 -14.90 16.09 -4.41
C VAL A 300 -13.98 15.93 -5.63
N CYS A 301 -14.47 15.26 -6.67
CA CYS A 301 -13.66 14.84 -7.81
C CYS A 301 -14.00 15.65 -9.06
N GLU A 302 -13.01 16.35 -9.61
CA GLU A 302 -13.12 16.95 -10.93
C GLU A 302 -12.88 15.89 -12.01
N ILE A 303 -13.83 15.77 -12.94
CA ILE A 303 -13.59 15.12 -14.22
C ILE A 303 -12.99 16.16 -15.16
N VAL A 304 -11.72 15.95 -15.51
CA VAL A 304 -10.84 16.95 -16.14
C VAL A 304 -11.52 17.61 -17.35
N SER A 305 -11.70 18.92 -17.26
CA SER A 305 -12.24 19.77 -18.34
C SER A 305 -11.18 20.72 -18.93
N PRO A 306 -11.32 21.14 -20.20
CA PRO A 306 -10.41 22.13 -20.81
C PRO A 306 -10.45 23.49 -20.10
N ARG A 307 -11.65 23.92 -19.64
CA ARG A 307 -11.87 25.17 -18.92
C ARG A 307 -11.88 24.94 -17.41
N LYS A 308 -11.53 25.97 -16.65
CA LYS A 308 -11.65 25.97 -15.19
C LYS A 308 -13.14 25.93 -14.81
N SER A 309 -13.51 25.09 -13.85
CA SER A 309 -14.87 24.94 -13.31
C SER A 309 -14.89 25.20 -11.81
N VAL A 310 -16.07 25.43 -11.23
CA VAL A 310 -16.25 25.53 -9.77
C VAL A 310 -15.85 24.23 -9.09
N VAL A 311 -16.22 23.08 -9.66
CA VAL A 311 -15.84 21.74 -9.17
C VAL A 311 -14.32 21.57 -9.08
N ARG A 312 -13.53 22.20 -9.96
CA ARG A 312 -12.05 22.18 -9.88
C ARG A 312 -11.54 22.83 -8.60
N ASP A 313 -12.11 23.98 -8.23
CA ASP A 313 -11.70 24.70 -7.02
C ASP A 313 -12.16 23.94 -5.77
N LEU A 314 -13.41 23.47 -5.73
CA LEU A 314 -13.94 22.62 -4.66
C LEU A 314 -13.15 21.32 -4.48
N SER A 315 -12.74 20.69 -5.59
CA SER A 315 -11.89 19.50 -5.56
C SER A 315 -10.51 19.78 -4.98
N ALA A 316 -9.93 20.95 -5.28
CA ALA A 316 -8.67 21.36 -4.71
C ALA A 316 -8.81 21.67 -3.21
N ASP A 317 -9.91 22.29 -2.78
CA ASP A 317 -10.20 22.57 -1.37
C ASP A 317 -10.41 21.27 -0.58
N SER A 318 -11.24 20.36 -1.10
CA SER A 318 -11.47 19.02 -0.54
C SER A 318 -10.16 18.24 -0.40
N TYR A 319 -9.29 18.27 -1.43
CA TYR A 319 -7.98 17.63 -1.36
C TYR A 319 -7.10 18.22 -0.25
N GLN A 320 -7.01 19.56 -0.16
CA GLN A 320 -6.18 20.20 0.87
C GLN A 320 -6.71 19.90 2.28
N HIS A 321 -8.02 19.94 2.47
CA HIS A 321 -8.66 19.62 3.74
C HIS A 321 -8.30 18.20 4.21
N ASN A 322 -8.53 17.21 3.35
CA ASN A 322 -8.23 15.80 3.67
C ASN A 322 -6.74 15.57 3.89
N ASN A 323 -5.87 16.24 3.12
CA ASN A 323 -4.42 16.12 3.30
C ASN A 323 -3.91 16.67 4.64
N MET A 324 -4.67 17.55 5.30
CA MET A 324 -4.31 18.11 6.61
C MET A 324 -4.86 17.31 7.79
N LEU A 325 -5.87 16.44 7.58
CA LEU A 325 -6.50 15.68 8.66
C LEU A 325 -5.53 14.82 9.47
N PRO A 326 -4.58 14.06 8.88
CA PRO A 326 -3.67 13.24 9.67
C PRO A 326 -2.81 14.05 10.65
N GLN A 327 -2.32 15.23 10.24
CA GLN A 327 -1.54 16.10 11.12
C GLN A 327 -2.41 16.64 12.28
N GLN A 328 -3.64 17.07 11.99
CA GLN A 328 -4.58 17.53 13.03
C GLN A 328 -4.90 16.41 14.02
N ALA A 329 -5.06 15.17 13.53
CA ALA A 329 -5.34 14.00 14.37
C ALA A 329 -4.19 13.72 15.35
N ILE A 330 -2.93 13.85 14.93
CA ILE A 330 -1.77 13.72 15.84
C ILE A 330 -1.81 14.75 16.95
N GLU A 331 -2.05 16.01 16.60
CA GLU A 331 -2.11 17.07 17.60
C GLU A 331 -3.22 16.78 18.61
N ARG A 332 -4.42 16.42 18.13
CA ARG A 332 -5.53 16.00 18.99
C ARG A 332 -5.17 14.79 19.86
N PHE A 333 -4.50 13.79 19.29
CA PHE A 333 -4.09 12.55 19.97
C PHE A 333 -3.21 12.85 21.18
N VAL A 334 -2.22 13.73 21.01
CA VAL A 334 -1.31 14.12 22.09
C VAL A 334 -2.04 14.97 23.12
N ARG A 335 -2.74 16.01 22.67
CA ARG A 335 -3.39 16.98 23.58
C ARG A 335 -4.47 16.37 24.47
N ARG A 336 -5.09 15.25 24.06
CA ARG A 336 -6.12 14.56 24.87
C ARG A 336 -5.59 14.12 26.24
N VAL A 337 -4.27 13.94 26.40
CA VAL A 337 -3.68 13.59 27.71
C VAL A 337 -4.04 14.62 28.77
N THR A 338 -4.16 15.89 28.38
CA THR A 338 -4.48 17.00 29.27
C THR A 338 -5.93 16.99 29.79
N GLU A 339 -6.79 16.16 29.18
CA GLU A 339 -8.19 15.98 29.54
C GLU A 339 -8.39 14.81 30.52
N THR A 340 -7.32 14.08 30.87
CA THR A 340 -7.41 12.90 31.73
C THR A 340 -7.44 13.24 33.22
N GLY A 341 -8.03 12.36 34.04
CA GLY A 341 -7.99 12.48 35.49
C GLY A 341 -6.55 12.42 36.03
N ALA A 342 -5.73 11.50 35.52
CA ALA A 342 -4.32 11.37 35.88
C ALA A 342 -3.54 12.67 35.64
N TRP A 343 -3.79 13.37 34.53
CA TRP A 343 -3.17 14.67 34.27
C TRP A 343 -3.61 15.74 35.27
N THR A 344 -4.90 15.77 35.61
CA THR A 344 -5.43 16.71 36.61
C THR A 344 -4.81 16.45 37.99
N GLU A 345 -4.66 15.19 38.38
CA GLU A 345 -4.00 14.78 39.63
C GLU A 345 -2.51 15.15 39.64
N ALA A 346 -1.81 14.93 38.52
CA ALA A 346 -0.42 15.34 38.37
C ALA A 346 -0.25 16.85 38.57
N LEU A 347 -1.11 17.67 37.96
CA LEU A 347 -1.05 19.13 38.12
C LEU A 347 -1.31 19.61 39.56
N ALA A 348 -2.03 18.84 40.36
CA ALA A 348 -2.33 19.16 41.76
C ALA A 348 -1.31 18.59 42.76
N SER A 349 -0.32 17.82 42.29
CA SER A 349 0.70 17.18 43.12
C SER A 349 1.80 18.16 43.58
N ASP A 350 2.65 17.71 44.50
CA ASP A 350 3.82 18.47 44.96
C ASP A 350 4.89 18.63 43.85
N ASP A 351 4.94 17.68 42.90
CA ASP A 351 5.87 17.66 41.77
C ASP A 351 5.14 17.56 40.40
N PRO A 352 4.42 18.62 39.95
CA PRO A 352 3.60 18.56 38.74
C PRO A 352 4.34 18.21 37.46
N THR A 353 5.56 18.71 37.29
CA THR A 353 6.37 18.49 36.09
C THR A 353 6.85 17.04 36.00
N LEU A 354 7.33 16.46 37.12
CA LEU A 354 7.79 15.08 37.15
C LEU A 354 6.64 14.10 36.83
N ASN A 355 5.49 14.28 37.48
CA ASN A 355 4.31 13.45 37.24
C ASN A 355 3.77 13.60 35.81
N ALA A 356 3.83 14.81 35.22
CA ALA A 356 3.50 15.02 33.82
C ALA A 356 4.44 14.27 32.87
N ILE A 357 5.76 14.30 33.14
CA ILE A 357 6.76 13.54 32.37
C ILE A 357 6.45 12.04 32.44
N ASP A 358 6.15 11.50 33.63
CA ASP A 358 5.83 10.07 33.80
C ASP A 358 4.59 9.65 33.01
N ILE A 359 3.53 10.49 33.00
CA ILE A 359 2.36 10.25 32.16
C ILE A 359 2.74 10.24 30.68
N LEU A 360 3.54 11.21 30.20
CA LEU A 360 3.96 11.26 28.80
C LEU A 360 4.86 10.09 28.40
N LYS A 361 5.73 9.62 29.32
CA LYS A 361 6.54 8.41 29.15
C LYS A 361 5.67 7.16 29.01
N GLN A 362 4.69 7.01 29.90
CA GLN A 362 3.78 5.86 29.87
C GLN A 362 2.90 5.84 28.62
N GLU A 363 2.26 6.96 28.29
CA GLU A 363 1.28 7.03 27.20
C GLU A 363 1.93 7.04 25.81
N PHE A 364 3.04 7.78 25.66
CA PHE A 364 3.65 8.04 24.35
C PHE A 364 5.07 7.51 24.21
N GLY A 365 5.70 6.97 25.27
CA GLY A 365 7.12 6.64 25.23
C GLY A 365 8.00 7.88 25.03
N TRP A 366 7.66 9.00 25.71
CA TRP A 366 8.50 10.19 25.73
C TRP A 366 9.96 9.80 26.03
N PRO A 367 10.93 10.19 25.18
CA PRO A 367 12.33 9.87 25.44
C PRO A 367 12.78 10.55 26.75
N ASP A 368 13.74 9.93 27.46
CA ASP A 368 14.35 10.57 28.62
C ASP A 368 14.97 11.91 28.20
N GLY A 369 14.43 13.00 28.74
CA GLY A 369 14.86 14.36 28.47
C GLY A 369 16.17 14.73 29.16
N ASP A 370 16.79 15.82 28.69
CA ASP A 370 17.89 16.48 29.38
C ASP A 370 17.40 17.10 30.70
N ASP A 371 18.31 17.31 31.67
CA ASP A 371 18.00 17.86 33.01
C ASP A 371 17.19 19.19 32.97
N ASP A 372 17.28 19.94 31.88
CA ASP A 372 16.56 21.20 31.64
C ASP A 372 15.02 21.00 31.53
N GLU A 373 14.53 19.80 31.19
CA GLU A 373 13.09 19.51 31.07
C GLU A 373 12.36 19.53 32.43
N LEU A 374 13.07 19.30 33.54
CA LEU A 374 12.50 19.35 34.90
C LEU A 374 12.09 20.77 35.33
N SER A 375 12.60 21.80 34.64
CA SER A 375 12.25 23.20 34.89
C SER A 375 11.08 23.71 34.02
N ALA A 376 10.58 22.88 33.09
CA ALA A 376 9.50 23.26 32.20
C ALA A 376 8.12 23.16 32.87
N GLU A 377 7.19 24.02 32.46
CA GLU A 377 5.78 23.86 32.84
C GLU A 377 5.16 22.64 32.13
N PRO A 378 4.29 21.84 32.79
CA PRO A 378 3.68 20.65 32.20
C PRO A 378 3.03 20.85 30.82
N ARG A 379 2.43 22.03 30.57
CA ARG A 379 1.84 22.36 29.26
C ARG A 379 2.90 22.51 28.16
N ALA A 380 4.06 23.07 28.47
CA ALA A 380 5.15 23.23 27.52
C ALA A 380 5.70 21.87 27.06
N LEU A 381 5.68 20.85 27.93
CA LEU A 381 6.05 19.47 27.57
C LEU A 381 5.10 18.89 26.51
N VAL A 382 3.79 19.13 26.64
CA VAL A 382 2.79 18.70 25.66
C VAL A 382 3.01 19.39 24.31
N ASP A 383 3.27 20.69 24.30
CA ASP A 383 3.56 21.44 23.07
C ASP A 383 4.84 20.95 22.39
N ALA A 384 5.90 20.68 23.17
CA ALA A 384 7.13 20.09 22.66
C ALA A 384 6.89 18.70 22.03
N LEU A 385 6.03 17.87 22.63
CA LEU A 385 5.65 16.59 22.04
C LEU A 385 4.84 16.75 20.76
N VAL A 386 3.89 17.67 20.70
CA VAL A 386 3.14 17.96 19.47
C VAL A 386 4.10 18.39 18.35
N GLU A 387 5.08 19.24 18.64
CA GLU A 387 6.07 19.69 17.66
C GLU A 387 6.94 18.51 17.17
N ARG A 388 7.54 17.74 18.08
CA ARG A 388 8.37 16.56 17.75
C ARG A 388 7.56 15.55 16.92
N ALA A 389 6.32 15.26 17.33
CA ALA A 389 5.43 14.35 16.63
C ALA A 389 5.07 14.85 15.23
N THR A 390 4.78 16.14 15.09
CA THR A 390 4.47 16.77 13.80
C THR A 390 5.66 16.72 12.85
N VAL A 391 6.87 17.00 13.34
CA VAL A 391 8.10 16.92 12.55
C VAL A 391 8.32 15.50 12.04
N ARG A 392 8.23 14.48 12.92
CA ARG A 392 8.38 13.06 12.53
C ARG A 392 7.29 12.63 11.54
N HIS A 393 6.03 12.95 11.82
CA HIS A 393 4.91 12.59 10.95
C HIS A 393 5.10 13.11 9.53
N LYS A 394 5.52 14.38 9.38
CA LYS A 394 5.78 15.01 8.07
C LYS A 394 6.90 14.33 7.27
N GLN A 395 7.76 13.52 7.89
CA GLN A 395 8.81 12.81 7.17
C GLN A 395 8.24 11.72 6.26
N HIS A 396 7.24 10.97 6.74
CA HIS A 396 6.71 9.79 6.04
C HIS A 396 5.19 9.66 6.13
N VAL A 397 4.63 9.39 7.31
CA VAL A 397 3.19 9.07 7.47
C VAL A 397 2.28 10.19 6.95
N GLY A 398 2.63 11.45 7.20
CA GLY A 398 1.88 12.62 6.71
C GLY A 398 1.95 12.84 5.21
N LYS A 399 2.85 12.16 4.49
CA LYS A 399 2.94 12.21 3.02
C LYS A 399 2.10 11.14 2.34
N ILE A 400 1.59 10.15 3.07
CA ILE A 400 0.90 8.98 2.53
C ILE A 400 -0.28 9.37 1.63
N HIS A 401 -1.21 10.19 2.13
CA HIS A 401 -2.35 10.66 1.35
C HIS A 401 -1.90 11.24 0.00
N MET A 402 -0.91 12.14 0.00
CA MET A 402 -0.40 12.75 -1.23
C MET A 402 0.28 11.74 -2.17
N SER A 403 1.24 10.98 -1.64
CA SER A 403 2.05 10.05 -2.41
C SER A 403 1.21 8.94 -3.02
N TRP A 404 0.36 8.30 -2.23
CA TRP A 404 -0.48 7.19 -2.70
C TRP A 404 -1.63 7.66 -3.57
N ALA A 405 -2.28 8.79 -3.28
CA ALA A 405 -3.34 9.33 -4.15
C ALA A 405 -2.82 9.62 -5.55
N ARG A 406 -1.58 10.09 -5.68
CA ARG A 406 -0.94 10.26 -6.98
C ARG A 406 -0.68 8.92 -7.67
N VAL A 407 -0.11 7.95 -6.97
CA VAL A 407 0.27 6.64 -7.53
C VAL A 407 -0.94 5.83 -8.01
N ILE A 408 -2.05 5.84 -7.27
CA ILE A 408 -3.27 5.15 -7.70
C ILE A 408 -4.07 5.94 -8.75
N GLY A 409 -3.64 7.17 -9.08
CA GLY A 409 -4.30 8.04 -10.04
C GLY A 409 -5.61 8.63 -9.52
N LEU A 410 -5.71 8.91 -8.22
CA LEU A 410 -6.81 9.63 -7.57
C LEU A 410 -6.62 11.16 -7.64
N SER A 411 -5.38 11.64 -7.55
CA SER A 411 -5.08 13.08 -7.55
C SER A 411 -4.24 13.52 -8.75
N SER A 412 -4.40 14.78 -9.14
CA SER A 412 -3.62 15.38 -10.23
C SER A 412 -3.34 16.86 -10.03
N ARG A 413 -2.16 17.28 -10.51
CA ARG A 413 -1.79 18.69 -10.72
C ARG A 413 -1.85 19.11 -12.19
N ARG A 414 -2.24 18.21 -13.09
CA ARG A 414 -2.27 18.52 -14.53
C ARG A 414 -3.21 19.71 -14.79
N SER A 415 -2.71 20.70 -15.52
CA SER A 415 -3.44 21.92 -15.89
C SER A 415 -3.98 22.72 -14.68
N SER A 416 -3.34 22.62 -13.51
CA SER A 416 -3.68 23.39 -12.31
C SER A 416 -2.43 23.71 -11.49
N ARG A 417 -2.45 24.81 -10.72
CA ARG A 417 -1.41 25.12 -9.73
C ARG A 417 -1.60 24.32 -8.42
N ARG A 418 -2.85 23.93 -8.13
CA ARG A 418 -3.24 23.20 -6.91
C ARG A 418 -3.39 21.71 -7.22
N VAL A 419 -3.01 20.85 -6.27
CA VAL A 419 -3.38 19.43 -6.32
C VAL A 419 -4.88 19.34 -6.01
N ARG A 420 -5.57 18.44 -6.71
CA ARG A 420 -7.00 18.18 -6.55
C ARG A 420 -7.29 16.70 -6.80
N TYR A 421 -8.47 16.24 -6.42
CA TYR A 421 -8.95 14.92 -6.81
C TYR A 421 -9.43 14.95 -8.27
N ALA A 422 -8.71 14.25 -9.12
CA ALA A 422 -8.98 14.18 -10.55
C ALA A 422 -8.64 12.77 -11.02
N PRO A 423 -9.58 11.82 -10.86
CA PRO A 423 -9.33 10.41 -11.08
C PRO A 423 -8.94 10.13 -12.54
N THR A 424 -7.95 9.27 -12.71
CA THR A 424 -7.46 8.79 -14.01
C THR A 424 -8.35 7.69 -14.57
N ASP A 425 -8.23 7.41 -15.87
CA ASP A 425 -8.97 6.31 -16.52
C ASP A 425 -8.69 4.96 -15.86
N ARG A 426 -7.45 4.74 -15.40
CA ARG A 426 -7.07 3.52 -14.68
C ARG A 426 -7.86 3.36 -13.37
N LEU A 427 -7.99 4.42 -12.59
CA LEU A 427 -8.76 4.39 -11.34
C LEU A 427 -10.25 4.21 -11.64
N LEU A 428 -10.80 4.98 -12.60
CA LEU A 428 -12.21 4.86 -13.00
C LEU A 428 -12.55 3.44 -13.47
N LYS A 429 -11.71 2.84 -14.33
CA LYS A 429 -11.85 1.44 -14.75
C LYS A 429 -11.84 0.49 -13.55
N THR A 430 -10.93 0.69 -12.60
CA THR A 430 -10.85 -0.16 -11.40
C THR A 430 -12.08 -0.02 -10.50
N LEU A 431 -12.62 1.19 -10.35
CA LEU A 431 -13.86 1.42 -9.59
C LEU A 431 -15.05 0.70 -10.24
N VAL A 432 -15.18 0.75 -11.57
CA VAL A 432 -16.21 -0.02 -12.30
C VAL A 432 -16.04 -1.52 -12.02
N ILE A 433 -14.83 -2.04 -12.16
CA ILE A 433 -14.51 -3.46 -11.94
C ILE A 433 -14.85 -3.91 -10.51
N ALA A 434 -14.57 -3.08 -9.51
CA ALA A 434 -14.79 -3.43 -8.10
C ALA A 434 -16.24 -3.20 -7.61
N CYS A 435 -17.04 -2.38 -8.30
CA CYS A 435 -18.37 -1.98 -7.83
C CYS A 435 -19.53 -2.47 -8.71
N VAL A 436 -19.27 -2.87 -9.94
CA VAL A 436 -20.28 -3.25 -10.93
C VAL A 436 -20.21 -4.75 -11.16
N SER A 437 -21.08 -5.50 -10.48
CA SER A 437 -21.22 -6.96 -10.61
C SER A 437 -22.26 -7.37 -11.65
N GLU A 438 -23.14 -6.45 -12.01
CA GLU A 438 -24.13 -6.53 -13.09
C GLU A 438 -24.30 -5.12 -13.66
N ARG A 439 -24.92 -4.97 -14.83
CA ARG A 439 -25.17 -3.64 -15.41
C ARG A 439 -25.88 -2.74 -14.39
N LEU A 440 -25.37 -1.54 -14.22
CA LEU A 440 -25.85 -0.58 -13.21
C LEU A 440 -26.17 0.74 -13.90
N GLU A 441 -27.29 1.38 -13.56
CA GLU A 441 -27.55 2.74 -14.08
C GLU A 441 -26.43 3.69 -13.66
N PHE A 442 -26.08 4.64 -14.52
CA PHE A 442 -25.00 5.58 -14.25
C PHE A 442 -25.21 6.36 -12.94
N LYS A 443 -26.46 6.74 -12.64
CA LYS A 443 -26.82 7.42 -11.39
C LYS A 443 -26.60 6.52 -10.16
N ASP A 444 -26.95 5.25 -10.25
CA ASP A 444 -26.73 4.28 -9.16
C ASP A 444 -25.24 3.96 -8.99
N PHE A 445 -24.47 3.95 -10.07
CA PHE A 445 -23.01 3.84 -10.00
C PHE A 445 -22.41 5.01 -9.22
N LEU A 446 -22.85 6.25 -9.49
CA LEU A 446 -22.46 7.41 -8.71
C LEU A 446 -22.81 7.23 -7.22
N VAL A 447 -24.07 6.90 -6.89
CA VAL A 447 -24.48 6.63 -5.50
C VAL A 447 -23.57 5.59 -4.85
N ARG A 448 -23.29 4.48 -5.53
CA ARG A 448 -22.45 3.40 -5.03
C ARG A 448 -21.03 3.85 -4.67
N ILE A 449 -20.36 4.59 -5.55
CA ILE A 449 -18.98 5.06 -5.27
C ILE A 449 -18.93 6.17 -4.22
N HIS A 450 -20.02 6.93 -4.07
CA HIS A 450 -20.17 7.90 -2.99
C HIS A 450 -20.32 7.20 -1.63
N GLU A 451 -21.24 6.25 -1.52
CA GLU A 451 -21.47 5.52 -0.27
C GLU A 451 -20.26 4.70 0.17
N ARG A 452 -19.57 4.05 -0.77
CA ARG A 452 -18.43 3.19 -0.44
C ARG A 452 -17.15 3.97 -0.13
N TYR A 453 -16.90 5.06 -0.84
CA TYR A 453 -15.58 5.73 -0.82
C TYR A 453 -15.63 7.25 -0.64
N GLY A 454 -16.81 7.85 -0.57
CA GLY A 454 -16.98 9.30 -0.40
C GLY A 454 -16.80 10.13 -1.68
N PHE A 455 -16.85 9.53 -2.87
CA PHE A 455 -16.67 10.28 -4.13
C PHE A 455 -17.88 11.18 -4.40
N VAL A 456 -17.63 12.49 -4.55
CA VAL A 456 -18.64 13.47 -4.97
C VAL A 456 -18.30 13.93 -6.39
N ILE A 457 -19.15 13.55 -7.35
CA ILE A 457 -18.96 13.81 -8.79
C ILE A 457 -20.20 14.49 -9.39
N GLY A 458 -21.40 13.99 -9.06
CA GLY A 458 -22.68 14.49 -9.56
C GLY A 458 -23.45 15.30 -8.53
N ASP A 459 -24.51 15.94 -9.01
CA ASP A 459 -25.34 16.90 -8.26
C ASP A 459 -26.04 16.24 -7.05
N ALA A 460 -26.54 15.02 -7.21
CA ALA A 460 -27.19 14.28 -6.13
C ALA A 460 -26.29 14.08 -4.89
N GLN A 461 -24.98 13.91 -5.10
CA GLN A 461 -23.99 13.74 -4.04
C GLN A 461 -23.50 15.09 -3.48
N ALA A 462 -23.65 16.15 -4.27
CA ALA A 462 -23.10 17.47 -3.99
C ALA A 462 -24.08 18.42 -3.28
N ARG A 463 -25.23 17.91 -2.78
CA ARG A 463 -26.28 18.73 -2.13
C ARG A 463 -25.74 19.72 -1.11
N GLN A 464 -24.78 19.31 -0.27
CA GLN A 464 -24.18 20.20 0.73
C GLN A 464 -23.54 21.48 0.13
N PHE A 465 -23.00 21.42 -1.09
CA PHE A 465 -22.39 22.56 -1.78
C PHE A 465 -23.41 23.40 -2.55
N ILE A 466 -24.49 22.75 -3.01
CA ILE A 466 -25.59 23.38 -3.74
C ILE A 466 -26.48 24.15 -2.77
N ASP A 467 -26.90 23.49 -1.69
CA ASP A 467 -27.76 24.07 -0.65
C ASP A 467 -27.08 25.23 0.08
N SER A 468 -25.74 25.20 0.19
CA SER A 468 -24.94 26.30 0.76
C SER A 468 -24.66 27.44 -0.24
N GLY A 469 -25.08 27.32 -1.50
CA GLY A 469 -24.82 28.31 -2.56
C GLY A 469 -23.34 28.41 -2.97
N THR A 470 -22.53 27.39 -2.67
CA THR A 470 -21.10 27.37 -3.03
C THR A 470 -20.86 26.88 -4.46
N ALA A 471 -21.82 26.16 -5.04
CA ALA A 471 -21.86 25.76 -6.45
C ALA A 471 -23.30 25.65 -6.95
N ASP A 472 -23.50 25.77 -8.25
CA ASP A 472 -24.81 25.55 -8.85
C ASP A 472 -25.03 24.05 -9.16
N GLN A 473 -26.28 23.62 -9.28
CA GLN A 473 -26.59 22.24 -9.67
C GLN A 473 -25.99 21.87 -11.04
N GLU A 474 -25.91 22.84 -11.96
CA GLU A 474 -25.37 22.67 -13.30
C GLU A 474 -23.86 22.33 -13.27
N ASP A 475 -23.08 22.90 -12.35
CA ASP A 475 -21.64 22.64 -12.22
C ASP A 475 -21.33 21.14 -12.02
N PHE A 476 -22.12 20.49 -11.16
CA PHE A 476 -21.97 19.07 -10.86
C PHE A 476 -22.67 18.16 -11.88
N SER A 477 -23.77 18.62 -12.48
CA SER A 477 -24.43 17.91 -13.58
C SER A 477 -23.50 17.78 -14.79
N ASP A 478 -22.82 18.87 -15.17
CA ASP A 478 -21.80 18.89 -16.22
C ASP A 478 -20.60 18.00 -15.90
N ASN A 479 -20.20 17.95 -14.62
CA ASN A 479 -19.11 17.10 -14.16
C ASN A 479 -19.46 15.61 -14.26
N ALA A 480 -20.69 15.25 -13.89
CA ALA A 480 -21.21 13.89 -14.08
C ALA A 480 -21.32 13.53 -15.56
N HIS A 481 -21.79 14.44 -16.42
CA HIS A 481 -21.87 14.20 -17.85
C HIS A 481 -20.50 13.89 -18.48
N ARG A 482 -19.46 14.63 -18.08
CA ARG A 482 -18.08 14.34 -18.49
C ARG A 482 -17.62 12.95 -18.05
N LEU A 483 -17.99 12.50 -16.85
CA LEU A 483 -17.68 11.12 -16.44
C LEU A 483 -18.40 10.13 -17.33
N GLU A 484 -19.67 10.36 -17.64
CA GLU A 484 -20.47 9.48 -18.50
C GLU A 484 -19.81 9.29 -19.87
N GLU A 485 -19.45 10.39 -20.55
CA GLU A 485 -18.74 10.37 -21.83
C GLU A 485 -17.40 9.64 -21.73
N ARG A 486 -16.66 9.89 -20.64
CA ARG A 486 -15.36 9.26 -20.40
C ARG A 486 -15.50 7.76 -20.22
N LEU A 487 -16.45 7.29 -19.41
CA LEU A 487 -16.74 5.87 -19.25
C LEU A 487 -17.19 5.23 -20.57
N ALA A 488 -17.96 5.94 -21.40
CA ALA A 488 -18.36 5.46 -22.72
C ALA A 488 -17.15 5.27 -23.64
N SER A 489 -16.24 6.25 -23.71
CA SER A 489 -15.00 6.16 -24.50
C SER A 489 -14.04 5.06 -24.03
N LEU A 490 -14.10 4.67 -22.75
CA LEU A 490 -13.36 3.52 -22.20
C LEU A 490 -14.06 2.17 -22.45
N GLY A 491 -15.25 2.18 -23.06
CA GLY A 491 -16.07 0.98 -23.30
C GLY A 491 -16.75 0.44 -22.03
N LEU A 492 -16.78 1.21 -20.94
CA LEU A 492 -17.34 0.84 -19.63
C LEU A 492 -18.79 1.28 -19.45
N LEU A 493 -19.35 2.02 -20.41
CA LEU A 493 -20.72 2.51 -20.38
C LEU A 493 -21.39 2.31 -21.74
N LYS A 494 -22.68 1.97 -21.73
CA LYS A 494 -23.52 1.90 -22.93
C LYS A 494 -24.79 2.74 -22.74
N ARG A 495 -25.21 3.42 -23.80
CA ARG A 495 -26.53 4.04 -23.88
C ARG A 495 -27.48 3.08 -24.58
N LEU A 496 -28.59 2.73 -23.92
CA LEU A 496 -29.66 1.92 -24.50
C LEU A 496 -30.83 2.79 -25.01
N SER A 497 -30.90 4.04 -24.53
CA SER A 497 -31.82 5.09 -24.99
C SER A 497 -31.26 6.46 -24.60
N ASP A 498 -31.85 7.54 -25.12
CA ASP A 498 -31.40 8.93 -24.87
C ASP A 498 -31.36 9.29 -23.37
N SER A 499 -32.18 8.63 -22.54
CA SER A 499 -32.28 8.90 -21.10
C SER A 499 -31.69 7.82 -20.19
N CYS A 500 -31.13 6.73 -20.73
CA CYS A 500 -30.64 5.61 -19.92
C CYS A 500 -29.22 5.19 -20.31
N ALA A 501 -28.27 5.52 -19.44
CA ALA A 501 -26.87 5.13 -19.53
C ALA A 501 -26.56 4.07 -18.46
N TYR A 502 -25.98 2.94 -18.88
CA TYR A 502 -25.63 1.82 -18.00
C TYR A 502 -24.12 1.61 -17.98
N VAL A 503 -23.55 1.58 -16.79
CA VAL A 503 -22.17 1.18 -16.53
C VAL A 503 -22.11 -0.34 -16.48
N GLU A 504 -21.12 -0.91 -17.16
CA GLU A 504 -20.94 -2.35 -17.28
C GLU A 504 -19.47 -2.73 -17.07
N ASN A 505 -19.24 -3.76 -16.25
CA ASN A 505 -17.92 -4.35 -16.08
C ASN A 505 -17.55 -5.17 -17.32
N PRO A 506 -16.45 -4.83 -18.03
CA PRO A 506 -16.09 -5.48 -19.29
C PRO A 506 -15.77 -6.97 -19.13
N PHE A 507 -15.35 -7.40 -17.93
CA PHE A 507 -14.96 -8.79 -17.68
C PHE A 507 -16.14 -9.71 -17.36
N GLN A 508 -17.30 -9.17 -17.04
CA GLN A 508 -18.51 -9.95 -16.79
C GLN A 508 -19.36 -10.12 -18.06
N ARG A 509 -19.23 -9.21 -19.04
CA ARG A 509 -19.87 -9.35 -20.36
C ARG A 509 -19.55 -10.69 -21.01
N ALA A 510 -18.32 -11.17 -20.87
CA ALA A 510 -17.84 -12.43 -21.44
C ALA A 510 -18.51 -13.68 -20.87
N GLN A 511 -19.28 -13.58 -19.77
CA GLN A 511 -20.06 -14.69 -19.21
C GLN A 511 -21.53 -14.72 -19.69
N ALA A 512 -22.04 -13.60 -20.22
CA ALA A 512 -23.45 -13.44 -20.60
C ALA A 512 -23.70 -13.62 -22.12
N THR A 513 -22.64 -13.87 -22.88
CA THR A 513 -22.64 -14.27 -24.30
C THR A 513 -22.05 -15.65 -24.40
#